data_AF-A0A3B9KJL9-F1
#
_entry.id   AF-A0A3B9KJL9-F1
#
_cell.length_a   1.000
_cell.length_b   1.000
_cell.length_c   1.000
_cell.angle_alpha   90.00
_cell.angle_beta   90.00
_cell.angle_gamma   90.00
#
_symmetry.space_group_name_H-M   'P 1'
#
loop_
_entity.id
_entity.type
_entity.pdbx_description
1 polymer ?
#
loop_
_entity_poly.entity_id
_entity_poly.type
_entity_poly.pdbx_seq_one_letter_code
_entity_poly.pdbx_strand_id
1 'polypeptide(L)'
;RHDKGSGKKVKPISTTTGREIVNQRVREALGEEAVGTITPHSFRHYFVTTILLASGNLKLAQELARHQNIAVTQRYSHLSDEELDRKYMEIFD
;
A
#
# COMPACT_ATOMS: atom_id res chain seq x y z
N ARG A 1 17.32 1.78 -15.78
CA ARG A 1 17.20 3.23 -16.01
C ARG A 1 15.72 3.53 -16.18
N HIS A 2 15.14 4.37 -15.34
CA HIS A 2 13.68 4.45 -15.18
C HIS A 2 13.03 5.49 -16.12
N ASP A 3 13.72 6.58 -16.45
CA ASP A 3 13.18 7.66 -17.28
C ASP A 3 13.88 7.70 -18.66
N LYS A 4 13.10 7.71 -19.75
CA LYS A 4 13.61 7.71 -21.14
C LYS A 4 14.18 9.08 -21.59
N GLY A 5 13.93 10.16 -20.84
CA GLY A 5 14.38 11.53 -21.15
C GLY A 5 15.55 12.05 -20.31
N SER A 6 15.99 11.31 -19.30
CA SER A 6 17.15 11.72 -18.51
C SER A 6 18.46 11.36 -19.22
N GLY A 7 19.26 12.39 -19.57
CA GLY A 7 20.67 12.20 -19.94
C GLY A 7 21.49 11.48 -18.85
N LYS A 8 22.84 11.46 -18.97
CA LYS A 8 23.79 10.69 -18.11
C LYS A 8 23.71 10.91 -16.58
N LYS A 9 22.79 11.75 -16.06
CA LYS A 9 22.56 11.94 -14.61
C LYS A 9 21.46 11.00 -14.11
N VAL A 10 21.72 10.31 -13.01
CA VAL A 10 20.69 9.58 -12.25
C VAL A 10 19.79 10.62 -11.58
N LYS A 11 18.59 10.82 -12.11
CA LYS A 11 17.58 11.69 -11.51
C LYS A 11 16.69 10.88 -10.55
N PRO A 12 16.11 11.53 -9.53
CA PRO A 12 15.05 10.92 -8.73
C PRO A 12 13.92 10.43 -9.63
N ILE A 13 13.28 9.34 -9.22
CA ILE A 13 12.08 8.83 -9.87
C ILE A 13 10.99 9.89 -9.78
N SER A 14 10.44 10.30 -10.92
CA SER A 14 9.27 11.18 -10.91
C SER A 14 8.01 10.39 -10.56
N THR A 15 6.98 11.10 -10.11
CA THR A 15 5.66 10.51 -9.84
C THR A 15 5.08 9.83 -11.09
N THR A 16 5.24 10.45 -12.26
CA THR A 16 4.84 9.89 -13.55
C THR A 16 5.59 8.60 -13.84
N THR A 17 6.91 8.61 -13.72
CA THR A 17 7.72 7.43 -13.99
C THR A 17 7.33 6.29 -13.03
N GLY A 18 7.13 6.59 -11.74
CA GLY A 18 6.64 5.61 -10.75
C GLY A 18 5.31 4.97 -11.15
N ARG A 19 4.34 5.78 -11.61
CA ARG A 19 3.05 5.29 -12.12
C ARG A 19 3.22 4.43 -13.37
N GLU A 20 4.09 4.84 -14.30
CA GLU A 20 4.36 4.09 -15.53
C GLU A 20 4.99 2.72 -15.24
N ILE A 21 5.90 2.61 -14.26
CA ILE A 21 6.40 1.29 -13.82
C ILE A 21 5.25 0.40 -13.39
N VAL A 22 4.36 0.91 -12.53
CA VAL A 22 3.24 0.10 -12.03
C VAL A 22 2.33 -0.31 -13.18
N ASN A 23 1.95 0.62 -14.04
CA ASN A 23 1.13 0.33 -15.22
C ASN A 23 1.78 -0.72 -16.13
N GLN A 24 3.09 -0.64 -16.35
CA GLN A 24 3.82 -1.63 -17.14
C GLN A 24 3.76 -3.02 -16.51
N ARG A 25 3.95 -3.12 -15.19
CA ARG A 25 3.87 -4.41 -14.48
C ARG A 25 2.46 -4.98 -14.46
N VAL A 26 1.45 -4.11 -14.33
CA VAL A 26 0.04 -4.50 -14.39
C VAL A 26 -0.30 -5.04 -15.78
N ARG A 27 0.15 -4.36 -16.83
CA ARG A 27 -0.01 -4.84 -18.21
C ARG A 27 0.61 -6.22 -18.42
N GLU A 28 1.83 -6.42 -17.93
CA GLU A 28 2.56 -7.69 -18.05
C GLU A 28 1.88 -8.84 -17.28
N ALA A 29 1.31 -8.55 -16.10
CA ALA A 29 0.74 -9.58 -15.23
C ALA A 29 -0.76 -9.85 -15.45
N LEU A 30 -1.53 -8.81 -15.81
CA LEU A 30 -3.00 -8.82 -15.81
C LEU A 30 -3.63 -8.41 -17.16
N GLY A 31 -2.82 -7.94 -18.12
CA GLY A 31 -3.29 -7.49 -19.43
C GLY A 31 -3.60 -5.99 -19.52
N GLU A 32 -3.87 -5.50 -20.73
CA GLU A 32 -4.06 -4.06 -21.02
C GLU A 32 -5.29 -3.49 -20.31
N GLU A 33 -6.37 -4.25 -20.18
CA GLU A 33 -7.62 -3.79 -19.56
C GLU A 33 -7.46 -3.47 -18.07
N ALA A 34 -6.52 -4.12 -17.40
CA ALA A 34 -6.25 -3.88 -15.98
C ALA A 34 -5.38 -2.63 -15.75
N VAL A 35 -4.79 -2.04 -16.79
CA VAL A 35 -3.87 -0.91 -16.63
C VAL A 35 -4.57 0.28 -15.97
N GLY A 36 -3.94 0.81 -14.92
CA GLY A 36 -4.48 1.92 -14.13
C GLY A 36 -5.41 1.51 -12.98
N THR A 37 -5.84 0.25 -12.90
CA THR A 37 -6.63 -0.26 -11.75
C THR A 37 -5.78 -0.38 -10.48
N ILE A 38 -4.52 -0.79 -10.63
CA ILE A 38 -3.53 -0.85 -9.55
C ILE A 38 -2.60 0.35 -9.68
N THR A 39 -2.41 1.07 -8.58
CA THR A 39 -1.56 2.27 -8.51
C THR A 39 -0.48 2.10 -7.45
N PRO A 40 0.56 2.95 -7.41
CA PRO A 40 1.50 2.97 -6.29
C PRO A 40 0.82 3.05 -4.91
N HIS A 41 -0.34 3.71 -4.81
CA HIS A 41 -1.09 3.80 -3.56
C HIS A 41 -1.74 2.47 -3.17
N SER A 42 -2.16 1.65 -4.13
CA SER A 42 -2.75 0.32 -3.90
C SER A 42 -1.79 -0.60 -3.13
N PHE A 43 -0.49 -0.56 -3.44
CA PHE A 43 0.52 -1.33 -2.69
C PHE A 43 0.67 -0.87 -1.24
N ARG A 44 0.64 0.45 -1.02
CA ARG A 44 0.67 1.02 0.33
C ARG A 44 -0.57 0.62 1.12
N HIS A 45 -1.74 0.61 0.48
CA HIS A 45 -2.97 0.12 1.08
C HIS A 45 -2.86 -1.35 1.49
N TYR A 46 -2.49 -2.21 0.55
CA TYR A 46 -2.31 -3.64 0.81
C TYR A 46 -1.33 -3.88 1.95
N PHE A 47 -0.16 -3.24 1.94
CA PHE A 47 0.86 -3.39 2.98
C PHE A 47 0.34 -3.03 4.38
N VAL A 48 -0.33 -1.88 4.53
CA VAL A 48 -0.86 -1.42 5.81
C VAL A 48 -1.96 -2.36 6.30
N THR A 49 -2.90 -2.73 5.43
CA THR A 49 -3.97 -3.67 5.76
C THR A 49 -3.41 -5.02 6.18
N THR A 50 -2.45 -5.59 5.44
CA THR A 50 -1.86 -6.89 5.76
C THR A 50 -1.16 -6.87 7.12
N ILE A 51 -0.39 -5.82 7.43
CA ILE A 51 0.27 -5.73 8.75
C ILE A 51 -0.74 -5.52 9.85
N LEU A 52 -1.76 -4.70 9.64
CA LEU A 52 -2.79 -4.46 10.63
C LEU A 52 -3.51 -5.76 10.98
N LEU A 53 -3.96 -6.51 9.97
CA LEU A 53 -4.63 -7.79 10.17
C LEU A 53 -3.71 -8.84 10.84
N ALA A 54 -2.44 -8.88 10.46
CA ALA A 54 -1.50 -9.84 11.06
C ALA A 54 -1.14 -9.51 12.52
N SER A 55 -1.18 -8.23 12.92
CA SER A 55 -0.66 -7.78 14.22
C SER A 55 -1.72 -7.26 15.19
N GLY A 56 -2.91 -6.89 14.70
CA GLY A 56 -3.90 -6.11 15.44
C GLY A 56 -3.39 -4.74 15.92
N ASN A 57 -2.22 -4.28 15.45
CA ASN A 57 -1.53 -3.11 15.99
C ASN A 57 -1.39 -1.99 14.95
N LEU A 58 -2.28 -1.00 15.04
CA LEU A 58 -2.31 0.15 14.14
C LEU A 58 -1.04 1.00 14.19
N LYS A 59 -0.42 1.13 15.37
CA LYS A 59 0.81 1.91 15.55
C LYS A 59 2.00 1.23 14.87
N LEU A 60 2.09 -0.09 14.97
CA LEU A 60 3.10 -0.89 14.27
C LEU A 60 2.93 -0.76 12.74
N ALA A 61 1.70 -0.88 12.24
CA ALA A 61 1.41 -0.73 10.81
C ALA A 61 1.79 0.67 10.29
N GLN A 62 1.53 1.72 11.08
CA GLN A 62 1.91 3.09 10.76
C GLN A 62 3.42 3.28 10.64
N GLU A 63 4.18 2.80 11.64
CA GLU A 63 5.63 2.94 11.70
C GLU A 63 6.29 2.22 10.52
N LEU A 64 5.84 0.99 10.22
CA LEU A 64 6.34 0.20 9.10
C LEU A 64 6.01 0.83 7.74
N ALA A 65 4.85 1.47 7.61
CA ALA A 65 4.49 2.21 6.41
C ALA A 65 5.20 3.57 6.28
N ARG A 66 5.91 4.01 7.33
CA ARG A 66 6.58 5.31 7.43
C ARG A 66 5.64 6.49 7.15
N HIS A 67 4.37 6.39 7.57
CA HIS A 67 3.44 7.51 7.46
C HIS A 67 3.85 8.62 8.43
N GLN A 68 4.26 9.75 7.87
CA GLN A 68 4.55 10.97 8.65
C GLN A 68 3.28 11.57 9.28
N ASN A 69 2.10 11.25 8.74
CA ASN A 69 0.82 11.73 9.23
C ASN A 69 -0.08 10.56 9.69
N ILE A 70 -0.45 10.56 10.98
CA ILE A 70 -1.29 9.56 11.62
C ILE A 70 -2.71 9.50 11.03
N ALA A 71 -3.24 10.60 10.49
CA ALA A 71 -4.56 10.64 9.87
C ALA A 71 -4.68 9.70 8.65
N VAL A 72 -3.56 9.38 7.99
CA VAL A 72 -3.53 8.45 6.85
C VAL A 72 -3.74 7.01 7.32
N THR A 73 -3.26 6.67 8.52
CA THR A 73 -3.38 5.32 9.10
C THR A 73 -4.67 5.16 9.89
N GLN A 74 -5.22 6.22 10.49
CA GLN A 74 -6.51 6.18 11.18
C GLN A 74 -7.65 5.66 10.29
N ARG A 75 -7.58 5.84 8.96
CA ARG A 75 -8.54 5.26 8.02
C ARG A 75 -8.63 3.73 8.10
N TYR A 76 -7.65 3.02 8.64
CA TYR A 76 -7.67 1.55 8.76
C TYR A 76 -8.15 1.04 10.12
N SER A 77 -8.49 1.90 11.08
CA SER A 77 -8.91 1.47 12.44
C SER A 77 -10.13 0.56 12.44
N HIS A 78 -11.06 0.74 11.50
CA HIS A 78 -12.24 -0.13 11.36
C HIS A 78 -11.87 -1.61 11.18
N LEU A 79 -10.71 -1.91 10.56
CA LEU A 79 -10.24 -3.28 10.39
C LEU A 79 -9.71 -3.88 11.69
N SER A 80 -9.13 -3.08 12.60
CA SER A 80 -8.73 -3.58 13.92
C SER A 80 -9.93 -3.82 14.82
N ASP A 81 -10.99 -3.04 14.67
CA ASP A 81 -12.22 -3.20 15.46
C ASP A 81 -12.91 -4.53 15.11
N GLU A 82 -13.02 -4.89 13.82
CA GLU A 82 -13.54 -6.19 13.39
C GLU A 82 -12.71 -7.39 13.90
N GLU A 83 -11.39 -7.25 13.99
CA GLU A 83 -10.52 -8.29 14.54
C GLU A 83 -10.60 -8.39 16.07
N LEU A 84 -10.75 -7.27 16.76
CA LEU A 84 -10.99 -7.22 18.19
C LEU A 84 -12.29 -7.92 18.54
N ASP A 85 -13.37 -7.63 17.82
CA ASP A 85 -14.66 -8.28 18.00
C ASP A 85 -14.55 -9.79 17.74
N ARG A 86 -13.86 -10.20 16.67
CA ARG A 86 -13.65 -11.62 16.37
C ARG A 86 -12.88 -12.34 17.49
N LYS A 87 -11.80 -11.74 18.00
CA LYS A 87 -11.02 -12.31 19.11
C LYS A 87 -11.79 -12.32 20.42
N TYR A 88 -12.62 -11.30 20.68
CA TYR A 88 -13.49 -11.28 21.85
C TYR A 88 -14.46 -12.45 21.81
N MET A 89 -15.14 -12.67 20.68
CA MET A 89 -16.02 -13.83 20.51
C MET A 89 -15.25 -15.15 20.66
N GLU A 90 -14.05 -15.28 20.10
CA GLU A 90 -13.22 -16.50 20.24
C GLU A 90 -12.79 -16.80 21.70
N ILE A 91 -12.55 -15.78 22.52
CA ILE A 91 -12.10 -15.95 23.91
C ILE A 91 -13.27 -16.21 24.86
N PHE A 92 -14.44 -15.64 24.58
CA PHE A 92 -15.56 -15.57 25.52
C PHE A 92 -16.81 -16.37 25.12
N ASP A 93 -16.86 -16.96 23.91
CA ASP A 93 -17.83 -18.01 23.52
C ASP A 93 -17.20 -19.42 23.57
#